data_AF-F3FHA6-F1
#
_entry.id   AF-F3FHA6-F1
#
_cell.length_a   1.000
_cell.length_b   1.000
_cell.length_c   1.000
_cell.angle_alpha   90.00
_cell.angle_beta   90.00
_cell.angle_gamma   90.00
#
_symmetry.space_group_name_H-M   'P 1'
#
loop_
_entity.id
_entity.type
_entity.pdbx_description
1 polymer ?
#
loop_
_entity_poly.entity_id
_entity_poly.type
_entity_poly.pdbx_seq_one_letter_code
_entity_poly.pdbx_strand_id
1 'polypeptide(L)' 'MLLQLLNRLLPTITPRDTKIYLAQNNGIQHPMEVYLAGDFDEWQSWQSQRNFECEYVIGLAELPDTKKWLLAGVSRP' A
#
# COMPACT_ATOMS: atom_id res chain seq x y z
N MET A 1 13.77 7.14 4.27
CA MET A 1 14.08 5.85 4.92
C MET A 1 13.40 4.66 4.24
N LEU A 2 12.07 4.48 4.29
CA LEU A 2 11.39 3.30 3.69
C LEU A 2 11.73 3.11 2.20
N LEU A 3 11.50 4.14 1.38
CA LEU A 3 11.75 4.05 -0.06
C LEU A 3 13.23 3.81 -0.40
N GLN A 4 14.15 4.36 0.40
CA GLN A 4 15.58 4.09 0.24
C GLN A 4 15.91 2.64 0.55
N LEU A 5 15.28 2.05 1.56
CA LEU A 5 15.47 0.65 1.93
C LEU A 5 14.87 -0.28 0.86
N LEU A 6 13.67 0.04 0.36
CA LEU A 6 13.05 -0.68 -0.75
C LEU A 6 13.87 -0.57 -2.03
N ASN A 7 14.38 0.61 -2.37
CA ASN A 7 15.26 0.81 -3.52
C ASN A 7 16.57 0.00 -3.40
N ARG A 8 17.11 -0.20 -2.19
CA ARG A 8 18.28 -1.06 -1.98
C ARG A 8 17.99 -2.54 -2.23
N LEU A 9 16.76 -2.99 -2.00
CA LEU A 9 16.34 -4.38 -2.25
C LEU A 9 15.89 -4.58 -3.70
N LEU A 10 15.20 -3.59 -4.27
CA LEU A 10 14.67 -3.58 -5.63
C LEU A 10 14.94 -2.21 -6.27
N PRO A 11 16.05 -2.05 -7.01
CA PRO A 11 16.47 -0.76 -7.56
C PRO A 11 15.49 -0.09 -8.53
N THR A 12 14.55 -0.85 -9.11
CA THR A 12 13.50 -0.32 -9.98
C THR A 12 12.43 0.48 -9.22
N ILE A 13 12.34 0.33 -7.90
CA ILE A 13 11.48 1.16 -7.06
C ILE A 13 12.13 2.54 -6.94
N THR A 14 11.62 3.51 -7.71
CA THR A 14 12.02 4.91 -7.61
C THR A 14 10.86 5.77 -7.10
N PRO A 15 11.13 6.95 -6.50
CA PRO A 15 10.06 7.87 -6.11
C PRO A 15 9.18 8.33 -7.28
N ARG A 16 9.70 8.29 -8.51
CA ARG A 16 8.98 8.69 -9.72
C ARG A 16 7.98 7.63 -10.16
N ASP A 17 8.38 6.36 -10.09
CA ASP A 17 7.63 5.24 -10.66
C ASP A 17 6.83 4.48 -9.59
N THR A 18 6.81 4.99 -8.36
CA THR A 18 6.18 4.34 -7.21
C THR A 18 5.18 5.27 -6.53
N LYS A 19 3.97 4.77 -6.30
CA LYS A 19 2.96 5.44 -5.48
C LYS A 19 2.89 4.80 -4.10
N ILE A 20 2.77 5.61 -3.07
CA ILE A 20 2.51 5.13 -1.71
C ILE A 20 1.01 5.25 -1.46
N TYR A 21 0.37 4.12 -1.15
CA TYR A 21 -1.03 4.06 -0.77
C TYR A 21 -1.15 3.88 0.74
N LEU A 22 -1.81 4.85 1.37
CA LEU A 22 -2.09 4.86 2.81
C LEU A 22 -3.55 4.44 3.00
N ALA A 23 -3.76 3.15 3.25
CA ALA A 23 -5.08 2.58 3.48
C ALA A 23 -5.56 2.92 4.90
N GLN A 24 -6.69 3.59 4.98
CA GLN A 24 -7.37 3.95 6.23
C GLN A 24 -8.76 3.34 6.27
N ASN A 25 -9.39 3.39 7.45
CA ASN A 25 -10.79 2.99 7.58
C ASN A 25 -11.68 3.83 6.65
N ASN A 26 -12.39 3.16 5.75
CA ASN A 26 -13.28 3.81 4.78
C ASN A 26 -14.72 3.99 5.31
N GLY A 27 -14.96 3.68 6.58
CA GLY A 27 -16.27 3.70 7.23
C GLY A 27 -17.07 2.41 7.07
N ILE A 28 -16.57 1.44 6.30
CA ILE A 28 -17.20 0.14 6.05
C ILE A 28 -16.27 -0.99 6.52
N GLN A 29 -15.01 -0.95 6.12
CA GLN A 29 -13.98 -1.95 6.41
C GLN A 29 -12.71 -1.29 6.92
N HIS A 30 -12.11 -1.89 7.95
CA HIS A 30 -10.81 -1.47 8.43
C HIS A 30 -9.70 -2.18 7.63
N PRO A 31 -8.66 -1.47 7.15
CA PRO A 31 -7.62 -2.06 6.29
C PRO A 31 -6.86 -3.23 6.94
N MET A 32 -6.70 -3.22 8.27
CA MET A 32 -6.12 -4.35 9.00
C MET A 32 -6.97 -5.62 8.93
N GLU A 33 -8.30 -5.52 8.93
CA GLU A 33 -9.18 -6.68 8.81
C GLU A 33 -9.06 -7.30 7.42
N VAL A 34 -9.04 -6.45 6.40
CA VAL A 34 -8.83 -6.85 5.01
C VAL A 34 -7.45 -7.50 4.83
N TYR A 35 -6.41 -6.94 5.44
CA TYR A 35 -5.07 -7.52 5.43
C TYR A 35 -5.01 -8.90 6.09
N LEU A 36 -5.64 -9.06 7.26
CA LEU A 36 -5.69 -10.33 7.96
C LEU A 36 -6.53 -11.38 7.22
N ALA A 37 -7.52 -10.95 6.44
CA ALA A 37 -8.31 -11.82 5.57
C ALA A 37 -7.55 -12.31 4.32
N GLY A 38 -6.44 -11.64 3.97
CA GLY A 38 -5.67 -11.95 2.75
C GLY A 38 -6.17 -11.22 1.49
N ASP A 39 -7.16 -10.34 1.63
CA ASP A 39 -7.85 -9.70 0.50
C ASP A 39 -7.28 -8.30 0.17
N PHE A 40 -6.16 -7.92 0.78
CA PHE A 40 -5.65 -6.55 0.73
C PHE A 40 -5.28 -6.09 -0.68
N ASP A 41 -4.66 -6.96 -1.48
CA ASP A 41 -4.23 -6.61 -2.82
C ASP A 41 -5.43 -6.36 -3.75
N GLU A 42 -6.47 -7.19 -3.68
CA GLU A 42 -7.70 -7.01 -4.46
C GLU A 42 -8.47 -5.77 -3.99
N TRP A 43 -8.61 -5.59 -2.68
CA TRP A 43 -9.27 -4.44 -2.08
C TRP A 43 -8.58 -3.13 -2.43
N GLN A 44 -7.24 -3.10 -2.36
CA GLN A 44 -6.43 -1.97 -2.80
C GLN A 44 -6.56 -1.77 -4.32
N SER A 45 -6.60 -2.85 -5.10
CA SER A 45 -6.76 -2.78 -6.56
C SER A 45 -8.07 -2.11 -6.96
N TRP A 46 -9.17 -2.42 -6.28
CA TRP A 46 -10.45 -1.75 -6.52
C TRP A 46 -10.41 -0.26 -6.16
N GLN A 47 -9.75 0.11 -5.05
CA GLN A 47 -9.47 1.51 -4.73
C GLN A 47 -8.53 2.15 -5.78
N SER A 48 -7.65 1.35 -6.38
CA SER A 48 -6.65 1.80 -7.35
C SER A 48 -7.11 1.78 -8.81
N GLN A 49 -8.27 1.23 -9.14
CA GLN A 49 -8.86 1.32 -10.49
C GLN A 49 -9.27 2.75 -10.89
N ARG A 50 -8.96 3.75 -10.05
CA ARG A 50 -9.24 5.18 -10.26
C ARG A 50 -7.96 6.01 -10.40
N ASN A 51 -7.06 5.71 -11.36
CA ASN A 51 -5.88 6.51 -11.78
C ASN A 51 -4.51 6.11 -11.22
N PHE A 52 -3.86 5.08 -11.78
CA PHE A 52 -2.48 4.78 -11.43
C PHE A 52 -1.64 4.64 -12.71
N GLU A 53 -0.91 5.71 -13.02
CA GLU A 53 0.12 5.77 -14.07
C GLU A 53 1.50 5.36 -13.52
N CYS A 54 1.56 4.69 -12.36
CA CYS A 54 2.82 4.32 -11.69
C CYS A 54 3.05 2.82 -11.79
N GLU A 55 4.28 2.40 -12.05
CA GLU A 55 4.68 0.99 -12.20
C GLU A 55 4.59 0.20 -10.88
N TYR A 56 4.79 0.86 -9.74
CA TYR A 56 4.77 0.24 -8.42
C TYR A 56 3.79 0.93 -7.46
N VAL A 57 3.19 0.13 -6.58
CA VAL A 57 2.41 0.62 -5.43
C VAL A 57 2.95 0.02 -4.14
N ILE A 58 3.19 0.88 -3.15
CA ILE A 58 3.54 0.50 -1.78
C ILE A 58 2.27 0.63 -0.93
N GLY A 59 1.71 -0.50 -0.50
CA GLY A 59 0.53 -0.56 0.35
C GLY A 59 0.87 -0.47 1.83
N LEU A 60 0.31 0.51 2.53
CA LEU A 60 0.46 0.70 3.97
C LEU A 60 -0.93 0.67 4.63
N ALA A 61 -1.15 -0.23 5.57
CA ALA A 61 -2.40 -0.33 6.34
C ALA A 61 -2.26 0.40 7.67
N GLU A 62 -3.19 1.31 7.97
CA GLU A 62 -3.26 1.98 9.28
C GLU A 62 -3.54 0.97 10.40
N LEU A 63 -2.83 1.08 11.53
CA LEU A 63 -3.22 0.38 12.76
C LEU A 63 -4.24 1.21 13.54
N PRO A 64 -5.38 0.63 13.98
CA PRO A 64 -6.46 1.37 14.64
C PRO A 64 -5.97 2.18 15.83
N ASP A 65 -6.46 3.42 15.97
CA ASP A 65 -6.17 4.32 17.09
C ASP A 65 -4.68 4.61 17.32
N THR A 66 -3.85 4.43 16.30
CA THR A 66 -2.42 4.73 16.37
C THR A 66 -1.98 5.71 15.27
N LYS A 67 -0.68 6.03 15.25
CA LYS A 67 -0.01 6.69 14.11
C LYS A 67 0.96 5.74 13.41
N LYS A 68 0.72 4.43 13.52
CA LYS A 68 1.55 3.38 12.96
C LYS A 68 0.90 2.79 11.71
N TRP A 69 1.77 2.34 10.81
CA TRP A 69 1.40 1.75 9.54
C TRP A 69 2.09 0.42 9.38
N LEU A 70 1.36 -0.59 8.94
CA LEU A 70 1.89 -1.89 8.54
C LEU A 70 2.21 -1.83 7.04
N LEU A 71 3.42 -2.22 6.65
CA LEU A 71 3.73 -2.47 5.24
C LEU A 71 3.02 -3.75 4.81
N ALA A 72 1.90 -3.59 4.11
CA ALA A 72 1.09 -4.69 3.62
C ALA A 72 1.75 -5.37 2.40
N GLY A 73 2.40 -4.57 1.55
CA GLY A 73 3.12 -5.10 0.40
C GLY A 73 3.70 -4.04 -0.53
N VAL A 74 4.50 -4.52 -1.48
CA VAL A 74 4.92 -3.76 -2.66
C VAL A 74 4.51 -4.57 -3.88
N SER A 75 3.64 -4.01 -4.71
CA SER A 75 3.05 -4.71 -5.84
C SER A 75 3.13 -3.85 -7.11
N ARG A 76 2.91 -4.50 -8.25
CA ARG A 76 2.56 -3.82 -9.50
C ARG A 76 1.03 -3.79 -9.59
N PRO A 77 0.42 -2.66 -9.97
CA PRO A 77 -1.03 -2.54 -10.11
C PRO A 77 -1.57 -3.37 -11.28
#